data_AF-A0A1F2WG45-F1
#
_entry.id   AF-A0A1F2WG45-F1
#
_cell.length_a   1.000
_cell.length_b   1.000
_cell.length_c   1.000
_cell.angle_alpha   90.00
_cell.angle_beta   90.00
_cell.angle_gamma   90.00
#
_symmetry.space_group_name_H-M   'P 1'
#
loop_
_entity.id
_entity.type
_entity.pdbx_description
1 polymer ?
#
loop_
_entity_poly.entity_id
_entity_poly.type
_entity_poly.pdbx_seq_one_letter_code
_entity_poly.pdbx_strand_id
1 'polypeptide(L)'
;MKRRMIKMTDLAPHGGCNWTGCRECFPETQSIEINEEKTMNENDQVTTALELRAFREALGLSRADVEDHTGLASSVVWRAEQPTRKVTPEQFAKILGFLTNVNTTGKQPCCGKKSGKKVKPQTLASFDEGFTNELKAQRDEARAALAQAKSDLHDALTGAQALVDQTVAQHDAWKADLLKFIDEQIITAKAKKQALAGLKAVELRVAS
;
A
#
# COMPACT_ATOMS: atom_id res chain seq x y z
N MET A 1 14.45 -26.16 -14.24
CA MET A 1 13.02 -26.37 -13.90
C MET A 1 12.89 -27.63 -13.05
N LYS A 2 12.53 -27.51 -11.77
CA LYS A 2 12.26 -28.68 -10.91
C LYS A 2 10.85 -28.56 -10.37
N ARG A 3 9.92 -29.33 -10.97
CA ARG A 3 8.58 -29.56 -10.42
C ARG A 3 8.75 -30.42 -9.17
N ARG A 4 8.39 -29.93 -7.99
CA ARG A 4 8.21 -30.80 -6.82
C ARG A 4 6.72 -31.03 -6.64
N MET A 5 6.27 -32.23 -6.97
CA MET A 5 4.95 -32.71 -6.61
C MET A 5 4.95 -32.98 -5.11
N ILE A 6 4.26 -32.15 -4.32
CA ILE A 6 4.02 -32.43 -2.90
C ILE A 6 2.94 -33.51 -2.86
N LYS A 7 3.29 -34.74 -2.48
CA LYS A 7 2.30 -35.80 -2.30
C LYS A 7 1.55 -35.54 -0.99
N MET A 8 0.25 -35.87 -0.92
CA MET A 8 -0.54 -35.75 0.32
C MET A 8 0.09 -36.44 1.54
N THR A 9 0.98 -37.41 1.31
CA THR A 9 1.74 -38.14 2.33
C THR A 9 2.89 -37.35 2.95
N ASP A 10 3.34 -36.26 2.32
CA ASP A 10 4.46 -35.43 2.79
C ASP A 10 3.99 -34.41 3.86
N LEU A 11 2.68 -34.30 4.09
CA LEU A 11 2.09 -33.64 5.25
C LEU A 11 2.14 -34.60 6.44
N ALA A 12 3.28 -34.65 7.12
CA ALA A 12 3.44 -35.40 8.37
C ALA A 12 2.34 -35.04 9.40
N PRO A 13 1.89 -36.00 10.22
CA PRO A 13 0.71 -35.87 11.06
C PRO A 13 0.99 -34.93 12.24
N HIS A 14 0.63 -33.66 12.10
CA HIS A 14 0.63 -32.72 13.20
C HIS A 14 -0.71 -32.81 13.96
N GLY A 15 -0.64 -33.40 15.16
CA GLY A 15 -1.56 -33.14 16.27
C GLY A 15 -3.05 -33.42 16.05
N GLY A 16 -3.48 -34.67 16.31
CA GLY A 16 -4.78 -34.93 16.93
C GLY A 16 -6.05 -34.92 16.06
N CYS A 17 -5.97 -34.80 14.73
CA CYS A 17 -7.16 -34.87 13.88
C CYS A 17 -7.37 -36.29 13.32
N ASN A 18 -8.45 -36.97 13.71
CA ASN A 18 -8.83 -38.27 13.14
C ASN A 18 -9.32 -38.06 11.68
N TRP A 19 -8.55 -38.60 10.73
CA TRP A 19 -8.71 -38.37 9.28
C TRP A 19 -10.02 -38.86 8.66
N THR A 20 -10.80 -39.67 9.36
CA THR A 20 -12.05 -40.25 8.83
C THR A 20 -13.21 -39.26 8.74
N GLY A 21 -13.17 -38.13 9.45
CA GLY A 21 -14.22 -37.10 9.42
C GLY A 21 -13.86 -35.82 8.65
N CYS A 22 -12.62 -35.67 8.17
CA CYS A 22 -12.13 -34.40 7.60
C CYS A 22 -12.17 -34.36 6.05
N ARG A 23 -12.54 -35.47 5.39
CA ARG A 23 -12.65 -35.52 3.91
C ARG A 23 -13.80 -34.68 3.35
N GLU A 24 -14.84 -34.39 4.15
CA GLU A 24 -15.94 -33.50 3.74
C GLU A 24 -15.62 -32.01 3.92
N CYS A 25 -14.57 -31.67 4.68
CA CYS A 25 -14.20 -30.28 4.99
C CYS A 25 -13.18 -29.69 4.00
N PHE A 26 -12.61 -30.51 3.12
CA PHE A 26 -11.67 -30.11 2.07
C PHE A 26 -12.02 -30.84 0.78
N PRO A 27 -12.97 -30.35 -0.05
CA PRO A 27 -13.05 -30.79 -1.44
C PRO A 27 -11.70 -30.51 -2.11
N GLU A 28 -11.27 -31.40 -3.01
CA GLU A 28 -9.96 -31.42 -3.67
C GLU A 28 -9.34 -30.03 -3.80
N THR A 29 -8.20 -29.88 -3.13
CA THR A 29 -7.37 -28.69 -3.08
C THR A 29 -7.32 -28.03 -4.46
N GLN A 30 -7.96 -26.87 -4.61
CA GLN A 30 -7.70 -26.04 -5.78
C GLN A 30 -6.20 -25.74 -5.76
N SER A 31 -5.52 -26.11 -6.84
CA SER A 31 -4.10 -25.86 -7.02
C SER A 31 -3.87 -24.36 -7.09
N ILE A 32 -3.44 -23.76 -5.98
CA ILE A 32 -3.02 -22.36 -5.95
C ILE A 32 -1.64 -22.31 -6.58
N GLU A 33 -1.52 -21.70 -7.77
CA GLU A 33 -0.23 -21.33 -8.35
C GLU A 33 0.42 -20.25 -7.49
N ILE A 34 1.29 -20.65 -6.58
CA ILE A 34 2.16 -19.72 -5.86
C ILE A 34 3.35 -19.44 -6.78
N ASN A 35 3.33 -18.27 -7.43
CA ASN A 35 4.48 -17.77 -8.18
C ASN A 35 5.62 -17.49 -7.20
N GLU A 36 6.55 -18.44 -7.06
CA GLU A 36 7.70 -18.36 -6.12
C GLU A 36 8.68 -17.21 -6.43
N GLU A 37 8.53 -16.48 -7.54
CA GLU A 37 9.54 -15.54 -8.04
C GLU A 37 9.23 -14.05 -7.84
N LYS A 38 8.20 -13.71 -7.03
CA LYS A 38 7.96 -12.31 -6.65
C LYS A 38 8.14 -12.16 -5.15
N THR A 39 9.34 -11.76 -4.72
CA THR A 39 9.49 -11.13 -3.41
C THR A 39 8.51 -9.97 -3.36
N MET A 40 7.43 -10.10 -2.57
CA MET A 40 6.42 -9.06 -2.44
C MET A 40 7.13 -7.77 -2.03
N ASN A 41 6.86 -6.66 -2.74
CA ASN A 41 7.36 -5.34 -2.37
C ASN A 41 6.95 -5.04 -0.93
N GLU A 42 7.77 -4.33 -0.15
CA GLU A 42 7.49 -4.00 1.25
C GLU A 42 6.11 -3.32 1.40
N ASN A 43 5.72 -2.49 0.42
CA ASN A 43 4.39 -1.87 0.37
C ASN A 43 3.24 -2.86 0.14
N ASP A 44 3.46 -3.92 -0.67
CA ASP A 44 2.46 -4.96 -0.90
C ASP A 44 2.28 -5.81 0.36
N GLN A 45 3.34 -6.06 1.12
CA GLN A 45 3.30 -6.79 2.40
C GLN A 45 2.51 -6.02 3.46
N VAL A 46 2.68 -4.70 3.54
CA VAL A 46 1.94 -3.83 4.48
C VAL A 46 0.45 -3.89 4.22
N THR A 47 0.05 -3.73 2.96
CA THR A 47 -1.36 -3.75 2.54
C THR A 47 -1.98 -5.11 2.83
N THR A 48 -1.25 -6.18 2.47
CA THR A 48 -1.68 -7.57 2.64
C THR A 48 -1.84 -7.96 4.12
N ALA A 49 -0.97 -7.48 5.02
CA ALA A 49 -1.06 -7.74 6.46
C ALA A 49 -2.28 -7.06 7.11
N LEU A 50 -2.58 -5.81 6.70
CA LEU A 50 -3.75 -5.07 7.18
C LEU A 50 -5.05 -5.71 6.67
N GLU A 51 -5.08 -6.11 5.40
CA GLU A 51 -6.22 -6.83 4.81
C GLU A 51 -6.46 -8.17 5.51
N LEU A 52 -5.40 -8.92 5.85
CA LEU A 52 -5.53 -10.19 6.56
C LEU A 52 -6.21 -10.03 7.93
N ARG A 53 -5.82 -9.00 8.68
CA ARG A 53 -6.42 -8.69 9.98
C ARG A 53 -7.88 -8.31 9.85
N ALA A 54 -8.19 -7.39 8.93
CA ALA A 54 -9.56 -6.95 8.68
C ALA A 54 -10.44 -8.13 8.24
N PHE A 55 -9.90 -9.03 7.41
CA PHE A 55 -10.62 -10.22 6.96
C PHE A 55 -10.92 -11.20 8.09
N ARG A 56 -9.96 -11.46 8.99
CA ARG A 56 -10.21 -12.26 10.20
C ARG A 56 -11.28 -11.64 11.09
N GLU A 57 -11.19 -10.33 11.34
CA GLU A 57 -12.12 -9.61 12.20
C GLU A 57 -13.55 -9.58 11.62
N ALA A 58 -13.70 -9.44 10.30
CA ALA A 58 -14.99 -9.52 9.61
C ALA A 58 -15.66 -10.89 9.75
N LEU A 59 -14.87 -11.97 9.84
CA LEU A 59 -15.37 -13.33 10.09
C LEU A 59 -15.67 -13.61 11.58
N GLY A 60 -15.45 -12.63 12.48
CA GLY A 60 -15.65 -12.80 13.91
C GLY A 60 -14.69 -13.80 14.56
N LEU A 61 -13.56 -14.12 13.90
CA LEU A 61 -12.59 -15.11 14.36
C LEU A 61 -11.55 -14.48 15.26
N SER A 62 -11.20 -15.13 16.36
CA SER A 62 -10.02 -14.78 17.16
C SER A 62 -8.74 -15.36 16.55
N ARG A 63 -7.57 -14.90 17.01
CA ARG A 63 -6.28 -15.49 16.62
C ARG A 63 -6.13 -16.93 17.12
N ALA A 64 -6.76 -17.25 18.25
CA ALA A 64 -6.80 -18.61 18.78
C ALA A 64 -7.59 -19.53 17.85
N ASP A 65 -8.69 -19.04 17.27
CA ASP A 65 -9.43 -19.82 16.27
C ASP A 65 -8.56 -20.10 15.03
N VAL A 66 -7.79 -19.12 14.55
CA VAL A 66 -6.86 -19.36 13.43
C VAL A 66 -5.76 -20.36 13.82
N GLU A 67 -5.23 -20.28 15.04
CA GLU A 67 -4.24 -21.22 15.57
C GLU A 67 -4.77 -22.66 15.60
N ASP A 68 -5.96 -22.86 16.15
CA ASP A 68 -6.60 -24.16 16.28
C ASP A 68 -6.82 -24.88 14.93
N HIS A 69 -6.94 -24.12 13.83
CA HIS A 69 -7.22 -24.67 12.51
C HIS A 69 -6.00 -24.76 11.59
N THR A 70 -5.08 -23.79 11.69
CA THR A 70 -3.87 -23.78 10.85
C THR A 70 -2.71 -24.53 11.49
N GLY A 71 -2.78 -24.80 12.81
CA GLY A 71 -1.68 -25.31 13.61
C GLY A 71 -0.54 -24.30 13.79
N LEU A 72 -0.72 -23.06 13.34
CA LEU A 72 0.24 -21.98 13.52
C LEU A 72 -0.04 -21.29 14.84
N ALA A 73 0.96 -21.18 15.72
CA ALA A 73 0.80 -20.47 16.98
C ALA A 73 0.18 -19.08 16.77
N SER A 74 -0.70 -18.64 17.67
CA SER A 74 -1.34 -17.32 17.61
C SER A 74 -0.35 -16.17 17.49
N SER A 75 0.88 -16.35 17.98
CA SER A 75 2.00 -15.41 17.79
C SER A 75 2.49 -15.32 16.34
N VAL A 76 2.39 -16.39 15.55
CA VAL A 76 2.65 -16.40 14.10
C VAL A 76 1.52 -15.67 13.37
N VAL A 77 0.26 -15.93 13.73
CA VAL A 77 -0.90 -15.23 13.17
C VAL A 77 -0.81 -13.73 13.46
N TRP A 78 -0.51 -13.36 14.71
CA TRP A 78 -0.27 -11.96 15.07
C TRP A 78 0.85 -11.33 14.24
N ARG A 79 1.97 -12.02 14.05
CA ARG A 79 3.06 -11.53 13.19
C ARG A 79 2.63 -11.35 11.74
N ALA A 80 1.79 -12.24 11.20
CA ALA A 80 1.29 -12.14 9.83
C ALA A 80 0.37 -10.92 9.63
N GLU A 81 -0.29 -10.46 10.69
CA GLU A 81 -1.09 -9.23 10.70
C GLU A 81 -0.26 -7.96 10.94
N GLN A 82 1.03 -8.08 11.26
CA GLN A 82 1.92 -6.94 11.46
C GLN A 82 2.72 -6.65 10.19
N PRO A 83 2.65 -5.43 9.64
CA PRO A 83 3.38 -5.05 8.43
C PRO A 83 4.90 -5.23 8.50
N THR A 84 5.47 -5.19 9.71
CA THR A 84 6.92 -5.14 9.95
C THR A 84 7.55 -6.50 10.27
N ARG A 85 6.74 -7.57 10.35
CA ARG A 85 7.22 -8.89 10.80
C ARG A 85 7.21 -9.88 9.65
N LYS A 86 8.39 -10.41 9.33
CA LYS A 86 8.55 -11.46 8.32
C LYS A 86 7.88 -12.74 8.78
N VAL A 87 6.95 -13.24 7.97
CA VAL A 87 6.30 -14.55 8.05
C VAL A 87 6.59 -15.28 6.75
N THR A 88 6.72 -16.60 6.77
CA THR A 88 7.01 -17.32 5.51
C THR A 88 5.78 -17.28 4.59
N PRO A 89 5.97 -17.26 3.26
CA PRO A 89 4.87 -17.30 2.31
C PRO A 89 3.93 -18.50 2.54
N GLU A 90 4.48 -19.65 2.93
CA GLU A 90 3.70 -20.85 3.28
C GLU A 90 2.79 -20.64 4.50
N GLN A 91 3.30 -20.00 5.55
CA GLN A 91 2.52 -19.68 6.74
C GLN A 91 1.40 -18.69 6.40
N PHE A 92 1.71 -17.68 5.59
CA PHE A 92 0.74 -16.71 5.13
C PHE A 92 -0.37 -17.35 4.28
N ALA A 93 0.00 -18.19 3.31
CA ALA A 93 -0.93 -18.91 2.45
C ALA A 93 -1.86 -19.85 3.25
N LYS A 94 -1.34 -20.51 4.30
CA LYS A 94 -2.17 -21.32 5.20
C LYS A 94 -3.24 -20.50 5.93
N ILE A 95 -2.88 -19.32 6.45
CA ILE A 95 -3.83 -18.44 7.14
C ILE A 95 -4.87 -17.93 6.15
N LEU A 96 -4.44 -17.42 4.98
CA LEU A 96 -5.36 -16.88 3.98
C LEU A 96 -6.30 -17.95 3.42
N GLY A 97 -5.79 -19.15 3.14
CA GLY A 97 -6.58 -20.29 2.68
C GLY A 97 -7.67 -20.68 3.69
N PHE A 98 -7.33 -20.70 4.98
CA PHE A 98 -8.31 -20.95 6.04
C PHE A 98 -9.40 -19.88 6.08
N LEU A 99 -9.04 -18.59 6.14
CA LEU A 99 -10.02 -17.50 6.20
C LEU A 99 -10.93 -17.48 4.96
N THR A 100 -10.36 -17.73 3.78
CA THR A 100 -11.12 -17.82 2.52
C THR A 100 -12.14 -18.95 2.58
N ASN A 101 -11.75 -20.12 3.09
CA ASN A 101 -12.66 -21.27 3.22
C ASN A 101 -13.80 -21.00 4.21
N VAL A 102 -13.53 -20.36 5.35
CA VAL A 102 -14.58 -20.00 6.31
C VAL A 102 -15.56 -19.01 5.68
N ASN A 103 -15.06 -18.03 4.92
CA ASN A 103 -15.89 -17.06 4.23
C ASN A 103 -16.79 -17.70 3.15
N THR A 104 -16.25 -18.64 2.36
CA THR A 104 -17.01 -19.28 1.28
C THR A 104 -17.99 -20.33 1.78
N THR A 105 -17.63 -21.11 2.80
CA THR A 105 -18.46 -22.22 3.28
C THR A 105 -19.41 -21.83 4.40
N GLY A 106 -19.18 -20.69 5.07
CA GLY A 106 -19.93 -20.27 6.27
C GLY A 106 -19.79 -21.25 7.44
N LYS A 107 -18.86 -22.21 7.36
CA LYS A 107 -18.65 -23.25 8.35
C LYS A 107 -17.23 -23.15 8.89
N GLN A 108 -17.11 -23.03 10.21
CA GLN A 108 -15.83 -23.26 10.87
C GLN A 108 -15.51 -24.77 10.78
N PRO A 109 -14.34 -25.18 10.26
CA PRO A 109 -13.97 -26.59 10.21
C PRO A 109 -13.97 -27.16 11.63
N CYS A 110 -14.73 -28.21 11.86
CA CYS A 110 -15.03 -28.70 13.20
C CYS A 110 -13.81 -29.41 13.83
N CYS A 111 -12.85 -28.67 14.38
CA CYS A 111 -11.73 -29.24 15.14
C CYS A 111 -12.13 -29.49 16.61
N GLY A 112 -12.66 -30.68 16.91
CA GLY A 112 -12.26 -31.40 18.13
C GLY A 112 -12.73 -30.98 19.53
N LYS A 113 -13.72 -30.07 19.73
CA LYS A 113 -14.46 -30.03 21.01
C LYS A 113 -15.91 -30.41 20.80
N LYS A 114 -16.34 -31.49 21.46
CA LYS A 114 -17.75 -31.92 21.67
C LYS A 114 -18.54 -30.88 22.48
N SER A 115 -18.54 -29.63 22.06
CA SER A 115 -19.44 -28.61 22.55
C SER A 115 -20.71 -28.74 21.70
N GLY A 116 -21.68 -29.50 22.20
CA GLY A 116 -23.03 -29.60 21.66
C GLY A 116 -23.82 -28.28 21.68
N LYS A 117 -23.16 -27.11 21.71
CA LYS A 117 -23.80 -25.86 21.35
C LYS A 117 -23.90 -25.84 19.83
N LYS A 118 -25.03 -26.35 19.34
CA LYS A 118 -25.58 -25.90 18.06
C LYS A 118 -25.58 -24.37 18.12
N VAL A 119 -24.65 -23.75 17.42
CA VAL A 119 -24.81 -22.35 17.03
C VAL A 119 -26.06 -22.37 16.18
N LYS A 120 -27.19 -21.94 16.76
CA LYS A 120 -28.39 -21.72 15.97
C LYS A 120 -27.94 -20.76 14.87
N PRO A 121 -28.08 -21.08 13.59
CA PRO A 121 -27.97 -20.06 12.57
C PRO A 121 -29.00 -19.01 12.97
N GLN A 122 -28.54 -17.88 13.52
CA GLN A 122 -29.38 -16.71 13.57
C GLN A 122 -29.65 -16.41 12.11
N THR A 123 -30.87 -16.68 11.68
CA THR A 123 -31.40 -16.27 10.40
C THR A 123 -31.19 -14.76 10.29
N LEU A 124 -30.12 -14.37 9.59
CA LEU A 124 -29.79 -12.99 9.23
C LEU A 124 -30.80 -12.39 8.25
N ALA A 125 -31.72 -13.19 7.72
CA ALA A 125 -32.72 -12.80 6.73
C ALA A 125 -33.67 -11.67 7.15
N SER A 126 -33.71 -11.27 8.43
CA SER A 126 -34.49 -10.11 8.89
C SER A 126 -33.65 -8.89 9.30
N PHE A 127 -32.33 -8.92 9.09
CA PHE A 127 -31.43 -7.75 9.21
C PHE A 127 -31.09 -7.14 7.83
N ASP A 128 -31.59 -7.72 6.74
CA ASP A 128 -30.87 -7.78 5.45
C ASP A 128 -31.28 -6.80 4.35
N GLU A 129 -32.21 -5.86 4.56
CA GLU A 129 -32.51 -4.83 3.53
C GLU A 129 -32.39 -3.38 4.00
N GLY A 130 -32.78 -3.05 5.23
CA GLY A 130 -32.64 -1.68 5.75
C GLY A 130 -31.18 -1.32 6.06
N PHE A 131 -30.50 -2.18 6.82
CA PHE A 131 -29.11 -1.98 7.25
C PHE A 131 -28.12 -2.10 6.09
N THR A 132 -28.36 -3.02 5.15
CA THR A 132 -27.54 -3.16 3.93
C THR A 132 -27.69 -1.97 2.99
N ASN A 133 -28.88 -1.35 2.91
CA ASN A 133 -29.09 -0.11 2.15
C ASN A 133 -28.44 1.10 2.82
N GLU A 134 -28.51 1.24 4.15
CA GLU A 134 -27.81 2.30 4.88
C GLU A 134 -26.28 2.17 4.78
N LEU A 135 -25.75 0.94 4.91
CA LEU A 135 -24.31 0.69 4.77
C LEU A 135 -23.84 0.92 3.33
N LYS A 136 -24.68 0.62 2.35
CA LYS A 136 -24.41 0.92 0.94
C LYS A 136 -24.45 2.43 0.67
N ALA A 137 -25.42 3.15 1.23
CA ALA A 137 -25.49 4.61 1.14
C ALA A 137 -24.24 5.27 1.75
N GLN A 138 -23.82 4.84 2.96
CA GLN A 138 -22.59 5.34 3.59
C GLN A 138 -21.33 5.01 2.79
N ARG A 139 -21.25 3.82 2.16
CA ARG A 139 -20.14 3.46 1.29
C ARG A 139 -20.10 4.32 0.02
N ASP A 140 -21.26 4.59 -0.57
CA ASP A 140 -21.36 5.39 -1.78
C ASP A 140 -21.07 6.88 -1.47
N GLU A 141 -21.51 7.40 -0.33
CA GLU A 141 -21.11 8.71 0.21
C GLU A 141 -19.61 8.79 0.49
N ALA A 142 -19.03 7.78 1.15
CA ALA A 142 -17.60 7.71 1.40
C ALA A 142 -16.78 7.64 0.10
N ARG A 143 -17.28 6.94 -0.92
CA ARG A 143 -16.66 6.88 -2.25
C ARG A 143 -16.76 8.20 -3.00
N ALA A 144 -17.90 8.88 -2.92
CA ALA A 144 -18.09 10.19 -3.50
C ALA A 144 -17.16 11.22 -2.82
N ALA A 145 -17.09 11.20 -1.48
CA ALA A 145 -16.18 12.04 -0.71
C ALA A 145 -14.70 11.74 -1.02
N LEU A 146 -14.32 10.47 -1.17
CA LEU A 146 -12.96 10.08 -1.56
C LEU A 146 -12.62 10.55 -2.98
N ALA A 147 -13.54 10.40 -3.93
CA ALA A 147 -13.36 10.86 -5.30
C ALA A 147 -13.20 12.39 -5.36
N GLN A 148 -14.00 13.12 -4.58
CA GLN A 148 -13.90 14.57 -4.46
C GLN A 148 -12.57 14.99 -3.84
N ALA A 149 -12.19 14.42 -2.70
CA ALA A 149 -10.92 14.72 -2.03
C ALA A 149 -9.71 14.45 -2.93
N LYS A 150 -9.78 13.43 -3.80
CA LYS A 150 -8.74 13.15 -4.80
C LYS A 150 -8.70 14.22 -5.89
N SER A 151 -9.85 14.69 -6.37
CA SER A 151 -9.94 15.80 -7.31
C SER A 151 -9.36 17.08 -6.69
N ASP A 152 -9.79 17.42 -5.48
CA ASP A 152 -9.32 18.61 -4.75
C ASP A 152 -7.81 18.58 -4.52
N LEU A 153 -7.26 17.40 -4.18
CA LEU A 153 -5.81 17.22 -4.05
C LEU A 153 -5.10 17.43 -5.39
N HIS A 154 -5.66 16.94 -6.49
CA HIS A 154 -5.08 17.12 -7.82
C HIS A 154 -5.10 18.59 -8.23
N ASP A 155 -6.21 19.31 -8.00
CA ASP A 155 -6.34 20.73 -8.29
C ASP A 155 -5.36 21.55 -7.44
N ALA A 156 -5.19 21.20 -6.15
CA ALA A 156 -4.21 21.83 -5.28
C ALA A 156 -2.77 21.59 -5.74
N LEU A 157 -2.43 20.37 -6.18
CA LEU A 157 -1.11 20.05 -6.72
C LEU A 157 -0.84 20.78 -8.04
N THR A 158 -1.80 20.83 -8.94
CA THR A 158 -1.69 21.58 -10.20
C THR A 158 -1.54 23.08 -9.92
N GLY A 159 -2.30 23.63 -8.97
CA GLY A 159 -2.18 25.01 -8.54
C GLY A 159 -0.81 25.33 -7.91
N ALA A 160 -0.30 24.45 -7.06
CA ALA A 160 1.04 24.57 -6.49
C ALA A 160 2.13 24.53 -7.57
N GLN A 161 2.00 23.63 -8.55
CA GLN A 161 2.94 23.56 -9.68
C GLN A 161 2.94 24.85 -10.49
N ALA A 162 1.77 25.42 -10.78
CA ALA A 162 1.67 26.69 -11.50
C ALA A 162 2.36 27.85 -10.76
N LEU A 163 2.29 27.90 -9.42
CA LEU A 163 3.01 28.88 -8.61
C LEU A 163 4.53 28.67 -8.66
N VAL A 164 4.99 27.42 -8.65
CA VAL A 164 6.41 27.09 -8.81
C VAL A 164 6.89 27.54 -10.18
N ASP A 165 6.18 27.21 -11.25
CA ASP A 165 6.53 27.58 -12.63
C ASP A 165 6.57 29.11 -12.81
N GLN A 166 5.61 29.83 -12.22
CA GLN A 166 5.60 31.29 -12.21
C GLN A 166 6.83 31.86 -11.46
N THR A 167 7.17 31.28 -10.31
CA THR A 167 8.32 31.72 -9.50
C THR A 167 9.63 31.48 -10.23
N VAL A 168 9.79 30.33 -10.89
CA VAL A 168 10.96 30.01 -11.70
C VAL A 168 11.07 30.99 -12.88
N ALA A 169 9.98 31.25 -13.59
CA ALA A 169 9.97 32.22 -14.69
C ALA A 169 10.35 33.64 -14.24
N GLN A 170 9.86 34.09 -13.07
CA GLN A 170 10.25 35.39 -12.49
C GLN A 170 11.73 35.43 -12.11
N HIS A 171 12.24 34.35 -11.51
CA HIS A 171 13.64 34.25 -11.14
C HIS A 171 14.56 34.27 -12.38
N ASP A 172 14.19 33.54 -13.43
CA ASP A 172 14.94 33.51 -14.69
C ASP A 172 14.94 34.87 -15.39
N ALA A 173 13.81 35.57 -15.40
CA ALA A 173 13.73 36.95 -15.90
C ALA A 173 14.63 37.89 -15.10
N TRP A 174 14.55 37.86 -13.77
CA TRP A 174 15.42 38.65 -12.88
C TRP A 174 16.91 38.38 -13.13
N LYS A 175 17.28 37.10 -13.32
CA LYS A 175 18.66 36.71 -13.63
C LYS A 175 19.13 37.27 -14.97
N ALA A 176 18.28 37.22 -16.01
CA ALA A 176 18.61 37.79 -17.31
C ALA A 176 18.81 39.31 -17.23
N ASP A 177 17.94 40.01 -16.49
CA ASP A 177 18.07 41.45 -16.24
C ASP A 177 19.34 41.80 -15.47
N LEU A 178 19.71 41.01 -14.46
CA LEU A 178 20.96 41.19 -13.70
C LEU A 178 22.19 41.05 -14.59
N LEU A 179 22.21 40.04 -15.48
CA LEU A 179 23.31 39.86 -16.43
C LEU A 179 23.42 41.04 -17.39
N LYS A 180 22.29 41.53 -17.91
CA LYS A 180 22.26 42.72 -18.76
C LYS A 180 22.78 43.95 -18.03
N PHE A 181 22.36 44.16 -16.78
CA PHE A 181 22.87 45.25 -15.96
C PHE A 181 24.38 45.17 -15.76
N ILE A 182 24.92 43.98 -15.48
CA ILE A 182 26.36 43.76 -15.33
C ILE A 182 27.09 44.12 -16.64
N ASP A 183 26.60 43.66 -17.79
CA ASP A 183 27.19 43.96 -19.10
C ASP A 183 27.20 45.48 -19.39
N GLU A 184 26.11 46.18 -19.09
CA GLU A 184 26.01 47.64 -19.23
C GLU A 184 27.00 48.39 -18.32
N GLN A 185 27.17 47.94 -17.07
CA GLN A 185 28.16 48.52 -16.15
C GLN A 185 29.59 48.28 -16.63
N ILE A 186 29.89 47.10 -17.19
CA ILE A 186 31.21 46.78 -17.75
C ILE A 186 31.51 47.69 -18.96
N ILE A 187 30.55 47.86 -19.87
CA ILE A 187 30.70 48.75 -21.03
C ILE A 187 30.94 50.19 -20.55
N THR A 188 30.16 50.67 -19.59
CA THR A 188 30.31 52.02 -19.02
C THR A 188 31.67 52.22 -18.37
N ALA A 189 32.15 51.24 -17.60
CA ALA A 189 33.48 51.28 -16.99
C ALA A 189 34.60 51.31 -18.04
N LYS A 190 34.49 50.51 -19.11
CA LYS A 190 35.44 50.52 -20.23
C LYS A 190 35.45 51.87 -20.94
N ALA A 191 34.28 52.46 -21.23
CA ALA A 191 34.16 53.78 -21.85
C ALA A 191 34.79 54.87 -20.98
N LYS A 192 34.54 54.87 -19.66
CA LYS A 192 35.19 55.79 -18.71
C LYS A 192 36.72 55.66 -18.72
N LYS A 193 37.24 54.43 -18.75
CA LYS A 193 38.70 54.19 -18.82
C LYS A 193 39.31 54.74 -20.12
N GLN A 194 38.64 54.58 -21.25
CA GLN A 194 39.08 55.14 -22.53
C GLN A 194 39.02 56.67 -22.55
N ALA A 195 37.95 57.26 -22.01
CA ALA A 195 37.83 58.71 -21.87
C ALA A 195 38.97 59.29 -21.02
N LEU A 196 39.33 58.65 -19.89
CA LEU A 196 40.45 59.05 -19.04
C LEU A 196 41.80 58.94 -19.76
N ALA A 197 42.01 57.88 -20.56
CA ALA A 197 43.24 57.73 -21.35
C ALA A 197 43.34 58.80 -22.46
N GLY A 198 42.23 59.11 -23.12
CA GLY A 198 42.14 60.19 -24.11
C GLY A 198 42.42 61.56 -23.51
N LEU A 199 41.88 61.85 -22.32
CA LEU A 199 42.12 63.11 -21.61
C LEU A 199 43.61 63.31 -21.30
N LYS A 200 44.29 62.28 -20.78
CA LYS A 200 45.75 62.32 -20.53
C LYS A 200 46.56 62.54 -21.80
N ALA A 201 46.16 61.93 -22.91
CA ALA A 201 46.84 62.12 -24.19
C ALA A 201 46.70 63.56 -24.72
N VAL A 202 45.57 64.22 -24.42
CA VAL A 202 45.37 65.65 -24.74
C VAL A 202 46.17 66.54 -23.80
N GLU A 203 46.17 66.28 -22.49
CA GLU A 203 47.02 67.00 -21.52
C GLU A 203 48.50 66.98 -21.92
N LEU A 204 49.00 65.81 -22.37
CA LEU A 204 50.39 65.67 -22.82
C LEU A 204 50.71 66.50 -24.07
N ARG A 205 49.72 66.77 -24.93
CA ARG A 205 49.87 67.60 -26.15
C ARG A 205 49.72 69.09 -25.88
N VAL A 206 48.97 69.48 -24.85
CA VAL A 206 48.82 70.89 -24.46
C VAL A 206 50.02 71.35 -23.61
N ALA A 207 50.69 70.43 -22.93
CA ALA A 207 51.90 70.71 -22.14
C ALA A 207 53.20 70.84 -22.97
N SER A 208 53.17 70.54 -24.27
CA SER A 208 54.30 70.67 -25.22
C SER A 208 54.20 71.94 -26.05
#